data_AF-A0A2U2Z0T7-F1
#
_entry.id   AF-A0A2U2Z0T7-F1
#
_cell.length_a   1.000
_cell.length_b   1.000
_cell.length_c   1.000
_cell.angle_alpha   90.00
_cell.angle_beta   90.00
_cell.angle_gamma   90.00
#
_symmetry.space_group_name_H-M   'P 1'
#
loop_
_entity.id
_entity.type
_entity.pdbx_description
1 polymer ?
#
loop_
_entity_poly.entity_id
_entity_poly.type
_entity_poly.pdbx_seq_one_letter_code
_entity_poly.pdbx_strand_id
1 'polypeptide(L)'
;MLLRLPYLAVSSVFAFIRLLPMSDADKDIEILTLRHQLAVLQRQIDRPRVPPADRALLAALLHRVPRPKLRQLQLIVAPETILRWHRDLIRRHADLARRKRAGRPPTRRAIQALVLRLARENSSWGYRRIHGELAVLGIKVAPSTVWEILRAHGIEPAPERGRQTWAAFLRGQAHAILACDFFTATTLNGATVYVFAVIEHADRRIRILGATAHPTAAWVTQAARNLVMDLQDVGATVAYLIRDRDSKYTRAFDAVFEAEGVEIVTTGIRVPRMNSIMERWVQTCRHELLDRTLIWNQAHLLHALNEFEAYYNGHRPHRTLHSAAPLRPAPEPITDPDRLHYLDVRRRDRLGGILHEYAHAA
;
A
#
# COMPACT_ATOMS: atom_id res chain seq x y z
N MET A 1 81.64 -13.40 -0.30
CA MET A 1 81.18 -12.85 1.00
C MET A 1 82.05 -11.71 1.53
N LEU A 2 83.35 -11.63 1.20
CA LEU A 2 84.29 -10.62 1.71
C LEU A 2 83.98 -9.15 1.37
N LEU A 3 83.25 -8.87 0.29
CA LEU A 3 82.88 -7.49 -0.10
C LEU A 3 81.53 -7.01 0.47
N ARG A 4 80.72 -7.91 1.04
CA ARG A 4 79.35 -7.59 1.47
C ARG A 4 79.30 -6.93 2.85
N LEU A 5 80.17 -7.37 3.76
CA LEU A 5 80.32 -6.78 5.10
C LEU A 5 80.86 -5.35 5.07
N PRO A 6 81.96 -5.01 4.35
CA PRO A 6 82.41 -3.63 4.27
C PRO A 6 81.39 -2.73 3.57
N TYR A 7 80.71 -3.24 2.54
CA TYR A 7 79.63 -2.49 1.88
C TYR A 7 78.46 -2.16 2.82
N LEU A 8 78.02 -3.12 3.64
CA LEU A 8 76.96 -2.89 4.64
C LEU A 8 77.40 -1.97 5.78
N ALA A 9 78.65 -2.07 6.22
CA ALA A 9 79.20 -1.18 7.24
C ALA A 9 79.27 0.26 6.72
N VAL A 10 79.79 0.47 5.51
CA VAL A 10 79.88 1.78 4.88
C VAL A 10 78.49 2.38 4.62
N SER A 11 77.54 1.59 4.09
CA SER A 11 76.18 2.08 3.85
C SER A 11 75.44 2.43 5.14
N SER A 12 75.67 1.68 6.22
CA SER A 12 75.10 1.96 7.55
C SER A 12 75.70 3.24 8.17
N VAL A 13 76.99 3.50 7.97
CA VAL A 13 77.64 4.76 8.41
C VAL A 13 77.06 5.96 7.67
N PHE A 14 76.87 5.87 6.35
CA PHE A 14 76.22 6.94 5.58
C PHE A 14 74.76 7.15 5.98
N ALA A 15 74.02 6.08 6.26
CA ALA A 15 72.66 6.17 6.78
C ALA A 15 72.63 6.85 8.16
N PHE A 16 73.58 6.54 9.04
CA PHE A 16 73.71 7.15 10.36
C PHE A 16 74.03 8.65 10.27
N ILE A 17 74.98 9.04 9.41
CA ILE A 17 75.32 10.45 9.17
C ILE A 17 74.12 11.25 8.66
N ARG A 18 73.28 10.65 7.80
CA ARG A 18 72.05 11.28 7.29
C ARG A 18 71.01 11.53 8.38
N LEU A 19 70.95 10.71 9.42
CA LEU A 19 69.98 10.83 10.52
C LEU A 19 70.37 11.88 11.57
N LEU A 20 71.66 12.27 11.65
CA LEU A 20 72.16 13.27 12.60
C LEU A 20 71.47 14.65 12.50
N PRO A 21 71.27 15.24 11.30
CA PRO A 21 70.61 16.55 11.17
C PRO A 21 69.08 16.52 11.24
N MET A 22 68.45 15.36 11.47
CA MET A 22 66.99 15.23 11.49
C MET A 22 66.40 15.51 12.88
N SER A 23 65.28 16.24 12.93
CA SER A 23 64.52 16.43 14.16
C SER A 23 63.84 15.13 14.58
N ASP A 24 63.48 15.00 15.86
CA ASP A 24 62.82 13.79 16.35
C ASP A 24 61.45 13.55 15.70
N ALA A 25 60.70 14.63 15.42
CA ALA A 25 59.46 14.55 14.67
C ALA A 25 59.65 14.06 13.22
N ASP A 26 60.74 14.49 12.55
CA ASP A 26 61.07 14.03 11.20
C ASP A 26 61.48 12.54 11.20
N LYS A 27 62.19 12.09 12.25
CA LYS A 27 62.54 10.67 12.45
C LYS A 27 61.29 9.83 12.69
N ASP A 28 60.33 10.30 13.49
CA ASP A 28 59.07 9.59 13.74
C ASP A 28 58.24 9.46 12.46
N ILE A 29 58.15 10.52 11.66
CA ILE A 29 57.46 10.49 10.36
C ILE A 29 58.16 9.52 9.40
N GLU A 30 59.50 9.52 9.33
CA GLU A 30 60.26 8.57 8.51
C GLU A 30 60.03 7.12 8.98
N ILE A 31 60.08 6.85 10.29
CA ILE A 31 59.82 5.53 10.86
C ILE A 31 58.40 5.04 10.54
N LEU A 32 57.39 5.87 10.75
CA LEU A 32 56.00 5.51 10.46
C LEU A 32 55.79 5.26 8.96
N THR A 33 56.41 6.07 8.11
CA THR A 33 56.35 5.91 6.66
C THR A 33 57.03 4.62 6.21
N LEU A 34 58.24 4.34 6.71
CA LEU A 34 58.99 3.12 6.39
C LEU A 34 58.29 1.86 6.91
N ARG A 35 57.72 1.89 8.13
CA ARG A 35 56.91 0.79 8.67
C ARG A 35 55.67 0.53 7.82
N HIS A 36 54.98 1.58 7.38
CA HIS A 36 53.81 1.43 6.52
C HIS A 36 54.20 0.92 5.12
N GLN A 37 55.29 1.42 4.55
CA GLN A 37 55.85 0.92 3.28
C GLN A 37 56.25 -0.55 3.37
N LEU A 38 56.88 -0.97 4.47
CA LEU A 38 57.22 -2.38 4.72
C LEU A 38 55.96 -3.24 4.79
N ALA A 39 54.92 -2.78 5.50
CA ALA A 39 53.64 -3.48 5.57
C ALA A 39 52.96 -3.62 4.20
N VAL A 40 53.05 -2.59 3.34
CA VAL A 40 52.53 -2.64 1.96
C VAL A 40 53.32 -3.63 1.10
N LEU A 41 54.65 -3.64 1.22
CA LEU A 41 55.53 -4.55 0.48
C LEU A 41 55.37 -6.00 0.94
N GLN A 42 55.24 -6.26 2.25
CA GLN A 42 55.01 -7.61 2.78
C GLN A 42 53.67 -8.20 2.32
N ARG A 43 52.67 -7.36 2.03
CA ARG A 43 51.36 -7.78 1.50
C ARG A 43 51.38 -8.14 0.01
N GLN A 44 52.43 -7.80 -0.74
CA GLN A 44 52.46 -7.94 -2.20
C GLN A 44 53.77 -8.55 -2.68
N ILE A 45 53.71 -9.76 -3.26
CA ILE A 45 54.88 -10.52 -3.73
C ILE A 45 55.37 -10.01 -5.12
N ASP A 46 54.52 -9.30 -5.87
CA ASP A 46 54.84 -8.70 -7.17
C ASP A 46 54.54 -7.18 -7.22
N ARG A 47 55.04 -6.48 -8.26
CA ARG A 47 55.03 -4.99 -8.45
C ARG A 47 54.06 -4.22 -7.52
N PRO A 48 54.57 -3.33 -6.63
CA PRO A 48 53.76 -2.74 -5.56
C PRO A 48 52.68 -1.78 -6.10
N ARG A 49 51.41 -2.14 -5.95
CA ARG A 49 50.25 -1.27 -6.18
C ARG A 49 49.73 -0.76 -4.83
N VAL A 50 49.96 0.53 -4.55
CA VAL A 50 49.47 1.18 -3.33
C VAL A 50 47.93 1.38 -3.42
N PRO A 51 47.11 0.78 -2.54
CA PRO A 51 45.66 0.92 -2.55
C PRO A 51 45.20 2.30 -2.05
N PRO A 52 43.94 2.72 -2.31
CA PRO A 52 43.47 4.09 -2.02
C PRO A 52 43.60 4.54 -0.55
N ALA A 53 43.46 3.62 0.42
CA ALA A 53 43.61 3.92 1.84
C ALA A 53 45.07 4.24 2.21
N ASP A 54 46.01 3.42 1.72
CA ASP A 54 47.44 3.61 1.94
C ASP A 54 47.94 4.89 1.24
N ARG A 55 47.38 5.24 0.08
CA ARG A 55 47.63 6.53 -0.59
C ARG A 55 47.21 7.72 0.28
N ALA A 56 46.06 7.62 0.94
CA ALA A 56 45.55 8.66 1.81
C ALA A 56 46.42 8.83 3.06
N LEU A 57 46.87 7.71 3.66
CA LEU A 57 47.75 7.72 4.83
C LEU A 57 49.13 8.29 4.49
N LEU A 58 49.76 7.83 3.40
CA LEU A 58 51.04 8.38 2.94
C LEU A 58 50.93 9.87 2.58
N ALA A 59 49.85 10.27 1.91
CA ALA A 59 49.59 11.69 1.63
C ALA A 59 49.43 12.50 2.93
N ALA A 60 48.71 11.98 3.93
CA ALA A 60 48.51 12.65 5.20
C ALA A 60 49.80 12.79 6.02
N LEU A 61 50.65 11.76 6.04
CA LEU A 61 51.93 11.81 6.78
C LEU A 61 52.96 12.72 6.12
N LEU A 62 53.03 12.71 4.78
CA LEU A 62 54.15 13.31 4.06
C LEU A 62 53.86 14.70 3.47
N HIS A 63 52.61 15.18 3.44
CA HIS A 63 52.28 16.47 2.83
C HIS A 63 52.94 17.69 3.51
N ARG A 64 53.30 17.59 4.80
CA ARG A 64 53.94 18.68 5.56
C ARG A 64 55.47 18.65 5.48
N VAL A 65 56.05 17.60 4.89
CA VAL A 65 57.51 17.46 4.76
C VAL A 65 57.99 18.23 3.51
N PRO A 66 59.01 19.11 3.63
CA PRO A 66 59.57 19.83 2.49
C PRO A 66 60.03 18.89 1.37
N ARG A 67 59.81 19.29 0.11
CA ARG A 67 60.25 18.55 -1.09
C ARG A 67 61.71 18.06 -1.08
N PRO A 68 62.72 18.86 -0.66
CA PRO A 68 64.10 18.37 -0.62
C PRO A 68 64.29 17.23 0.40
N LYS A 69 63.54 17.25 1.51
CA LYS A 69 63.55 16.17 2.51
C LYS A 69 62.81 14.93 2.02
N LEU A 70 61.69 15.08 1.31
CA LEU A 70 60.98 13.95 0.70
C LEU A 70 61.84 13.16 -0.30
N ARG A 71 62.76 13.82 -1.02
CA ARG A 71 63.70 13.17 -1.93
C ARG A 71 64.80 12.37 -1.22
N GLN A 72 65.05 12.67 0.05
CA GLN A 72 66.02 11.96 0.86
C GLN A 72 65.40 10.67 1.45
N LEU A 73 64.08 10.64 1.66
CA LEU A 73 63.36 9.46 2.14
C LEU A 73 63.36 8.33 1.09
N GLN A 74 63.52 7.08 1.54
CA GLN A 74 63.44 5.90 0.68
C GLN A 74 61.98 5.51 0.40
N LEU A 75 61.31 6.30 -0.44
CA LEU A 75 59.89 6.11 -0.79
C LEU A 75 59.73 5.10 -1.95
N ILE A 76 58.73 4.22 -1.86
CA ILE A 76 58.33 3.30 -2.95
C ILE A 76 57.81 4.09 -4.17
N VAL A 77 57.35 5.32 -3.97
CA VAL A 77 56.70 6.15 -4.99
C VAL A 77 57.32 7.54 -5.01
N ALA A 78 57.46 8.12 -6.20
CA ALA A 78 58.00 9.46 -6.39
C ALA A 78 57.25 10.53 -5.55
N PRO A 79 57.96 11.49 -4.91
CA PRO A 79 57.37 12.55 -4.09
C PRO A 79 56.23 13.32 -4.78
N GLU A 80 56.34 13.54 -6.09
CA GLU A 80 55.35 14.24 -6.90
C GLU A 80 53.98 13.52 -6.90
N THR A 81 54.00 12.19 -6.83
CA THR A 81 52.78 11.37 -6.79
C THR A 81 52.07 11.47 -5.45
N ILE A 82 52.82 11.58 -4.35
CA ILE A 82 52.26 11.75 -3.00
C ILE A 82 51.55 13.10 -2.88
N LEU A 83 52.19 14.16 -3.40
CA LEU A 83 51.58 15.49 -3.46
C LEU A 83 50.37 15.56 -4.41
N ARG A 84 50.32 14.71 -5.44
CA ARG A 84 49.13 14.54 -6.29
C ARG A 84 48.00 13.87 -5.51
N TRP A 85 48.27 12.78 -4.79
CA TRP A 85 47.26 12.10 -3.96
C TRP A 85 46.68 13.01 -2.88
N HIS A 86 47.50 13.85 -2.26
CA HIS A 86 47.04 14.86 -1.30
C HIS A 86 46.07 15.87 -1.93
N ARG A 87 46.38 16.39 -3.13
CA ARG A 87 45.50 17.30 -3.87
C ARG A 87 44.17 16.63 -4.25
N ASP A 88 44.20 15.37 -4.67
CA ASP A 88 42.99 14.61 -5.00
C ASP A 88 42.13 14.32 -3.76
N LEU A 89 42.75 14.16 -2.59
CA LEU A 89 42.05 13.97 -1.32
C LEU A 89 41.34 15.26 -0.88
N ILE A 90 42.03 16.41 -0.96
CA ILE A 90 41.43 17.72 -0.68
C ILE A 90 40.27 18.01 -1.64
N ARG A 91 40.43 17.75 -2.93
CA ARG A 91 39.36 17.97 -3.92
C ARG A 91 38.12 17.15 -3.58
N ARG A 92 38.27 15.85 -3.31
CA ARG A 92 37.15 14.98 -2.92
C ARG A 92 36.49 15.42 -1.62
N HIS A 93 37.28 15.87 -0.64
CA HIS A 93 36.74 16.43 0.60
C HIS A 93 35.95 17.73 0.32
N ALA A 94 36.45 18.61 -0.53
CA ALA A 94 35.75 19.84 -0.93
C ALA A 94 34.45 19.54 -1.71
N ASP A 95 34.43 18.51 -2.55
CA ASP A 95 33.23 18.07 -3.28
C ASP A 95 32.18 17.47 -2.32
N LEU A 96 32.61 16.69 -1.32
CA LEU A 96 31.74 16.18 -0.24
C LEU A 96 31.21 17.30 0.66
N ALA A 97 32.06 18.30 0.95
CA ALA A 97 31.71 19.46 1.79
C ALA A 97 30.83 20.48 1.05
N ARG A 98 30.82 20.49 -0.29
CA ARG A 98 29.81 21.17 -1.12
C ARG A 98 28.47 20.44 -1.02
N ARG A 99 27.85 20.48 0.17
CA ARG A 99 26.44 20.15 0.35
C ARG A 99 25.60 21.05 -0.56
N LYS A 100 24.70 20.42 -1.33
CA LYS A 100 23.67 21.09 -2.13
C LYS A 100 23.01 22.17 -1.26
N ARG A 101 23.12 23.44 -1.66
CA ARG A 101 22.39 24.55 -1.02
C ARG A 101 20.92 24.14 -0.87
N ALA A 102 20.35 24.36 0.31
CA ALA A 102 18.93 24.16 0.55
C ALA A 102 18.16 25.00 -0.48
N GLY A 103 17.43 24.33 -1.36
CA GLY A 103 16.63 24.98 -2.39
C GLY A 103 15.40 25.69 -1.81
N ARG A 104 14.54 26.17 -2.71
CA ARG A 104 13.23 26.76 -2.39
C ARG A 104 12.50 25.90 -1.34
N PRO A 105 11.91 26.51 -0.29
CA PRO A 105 11.16 25.75 0.71
C PRO A 105 10.11 24.88 0.01
N PRO A 106 9.99 23.60 0.39
CA PRO A 106 9.06 22.69 -0.24
C PRO A 106 7.64 23.24 -0.12
N THR A 107 6.81 22.96 -1.12
CA THR A 107 5.37 23.23 -1.08
C THR A 107 4.81 22.75 0.26
N ARG A 108 3.89 23.53 0.87
CA ARG A 108 3.28 23.18 2.18
C ARG A 108 2.85 21.71 2.15
N ARG A 109 3.29 20.93 3.16
CA ARG A 109 3.04 19.47 3.24
C ARG A 109 1.57 19.10 3.00
N ALA A 110 0.64 19.96 3.42
CA ALA A 110 -0.79 19.80 3.17
C ALA A 110 -1.16 19.77 1.67
N ILE A 111 -0.60 20.66 0.86
CA ILE A 111 -0.84 20.71 -0.59
C ILE A 111 -0.22 19.48 -1.26
N GLN A 112 0.98 19.09 -0.85
CA GLN A 112 1.63 17.88 -1.36
C GLN A 112 0.81 16.63 -1.02
N ALA A 113 0.31 16.52 0.22
CA ALA A 113 -0.56 15.42 0.63
C ALA A 113 -1.87 15.40 -0.17
N LEU A 114 -2.49 16.57 -0.42
CA LEU A 114 -3.70 16.67 -1.22
C LEU A 114 -3.46 16.29 -2.69
N VAL A 115 -2.37 16.77 -3.32
CA VAL A 115 -1.99 16.37 -4.68
C VAL A 115 -1.80 14.86 -4.80
N LEU A 116 -1.09 14.26 -3.85
CA LEU A 116 -0.85 12.82 -3.83
C LEU A 116 -2.12 12.03 -3.56
N ARG A 117 -3.00 12.54 -2.70
CA ARG A 117 -4.32 11.95 -2.44
C ARG A 117 -5.17 11.94 -3.72
N LEU A 118 -5.33 13.09 -4.38
CA LEU A 118 -6.09 13.21 -5.63
C LEU A 118 -5.53 12.30 -6.75
N ALA A 119 -4.20 12.21 -6.86
CA ALA A 119 -3.56 11.33 -7.83
C ALA A 119 -3.73 9.83 -7.54
N ARG A 120 -3.79 9.44 -6.26
CA ARG A 120 -4.02 8.05 -5.85
C ARG A 120 -5.49 7.64 -5.97
N GLU A 121 -6.40 8.56 -5.63
CA GLU A 121 -7.84 8.34 -5.78
C GLU A 121 -8.25 8.28 -7.26
N ASN A 122 -7.54 9.00 -8.14
CA ASN A 122 -7.89 9.14 -9.55
C ASN A 122 -6.68 8.88 -10.48
N SER A 123 -6.38 7.59 -10.70
CA SER A 123 -5.27 7.12 -11.56
C SER A 123 -5.36 7.57 -13.03
N SER A 124 -6.55 7.95 -13.51
CA SER A 124 -6.78 8.44 -14.88
C SER A 124 -6.49 9.94 -15.04
N TRP A 125 -6.33 10.68 -13.94
CA TRP A 125 -6.18 12.13 -13.98
C TRP A 125 -4.74 12.54 -14.31
N GLY A 126 -4.60 13.46 -15.27
CA GLY A 126 -3.34 14.12 -15.56
C GLY A 126 -3.08 15.27 -14.59
N TYR A 127 -1.81 15.67 -14.44
CA TYR A 127 -1.40 16.77 -13.56
C TYR A 127 -2.15 18.09 -13.83
N ARG A 128 -2.55 18.36 -15.08
CA ARG A 128 -3.38 19.55 -15.43
C ARG A 128 -4.81 19.45 -14.89
N ARG A 129 -5.40 18.25 -14.85
CA ARG A 129 -6.74 18.04 -14.28
C ARG A 129 -6.68 18.21 -12.76
N ILE A 130 -5.69 17.60 -12.10
CA ILE A 130 -5.45 17.77 -10.65
C ILE A 130 -5.24 19.24 -10.32
N HIS A 131 -4.45 19.97 -11.10
CA HIS A 131 -4.32 21.43 -10.96
C HIS A 131 -5.67 22.16 -11.08
N GLY A 132 -6.50 21.79 -12.06
CA GLY A 132 -7.84 22.36 -12.23
C GLY A 132 -8.72 22.14 -10.99
N GLU A 133 -8.75 20.94 -10.43
CA GLU A 133 -9.50 20.64 -9.20
C GLU A 133 -8.99 21.44 -8.00
N LEU A 134 -7.66 21.60 -7.86
CA LEU A 134 -7.08 22.47 -6.84
C LEU A 134 -7.50 23.93 -7.03
N ALA A 135 -7.60 24.41 -8.28
CA ALA A 135 -8.07 25.76 -8.58
C ALA A 135 -9.55 25.94 -8.23
N VAL A 136 -10.41 24.94 -8.46
CA VAL A 136 -11.82 24.94 -8.02
C VAL A 136 -11.93 25.04 -6.50
N LEU A 137 -11.04 24.38 -5.76
CA LEU A 137 -10.94 24.48 -4.30
C LEU A 137 -10.29 25.80 -3.81
N GLY A 138 -9.97 26.74 -4.71
CA GLY A 138 -9.34 28.02 -4.37
C GLY A 138 -7.84 27.93 -4.04
N ILE A 139 -7.21 26.79 -4.28
CA ILE A 139 -5.80 26.53 -3.96
C ILE A 139 -4.92 26.99 -5.13
N LYS A 140 -4.19 28.09 -4.94
CA LYS A 140 -3.27 28.65 -5.96
C LYS A 140 -1.93 27.90 -5.99
N VAL A 141 -1.77 27.02 -6.97
CA VAL A 141 -0.53 26.26 -7.23
C VAL A 141 -0.26 26.25 -8.73
N ALA A 142 1.00 26.35 -9.16
CA ALA A 142 1.32 26.25 -10.58
C ALA A 142 1.16 24.80 -11.10
N PRO A 143 0.72 24.56 -12.35
CA PRO A 143 0.64 23.21 -12.91
C PRO A 143 1.98 22.46 -12.88
N SER A 144 3.09 23.18 -13.04
CA SER A 144 4.45 22.65 -12.94
C SER A 144 4.75 22.11 -11.54
N THR A 145 4.26 22.75 -10.48
CA THR A 145 4.43 22.29 -9.10
C THR A 145 3.68 20.98 -8.85
N VAL A 146 2.49 20.81 -9.42
CA VAL A 146 1.76 19.53 -9.36
C VAL A 146 2.56 18.43 -10.05
N TRP A 147 3.09 18.71 -11.25
CA TRP A 147 3.93 17.75 -11.98
C TRP A 147 5.22 17.38 -11.23
N GLU A 148 5.91 18.36 -10.65
CA GLU A 148 7.11 18.13 -9.83
C GLU A 148 6.82 17.28 -8.60
N ILE A 149 5.69 17.53 -7.92
CA ILE A 149 5.24 16.71 -6.78
C ILE A 149 5.03 15.26 -7.21
N LEU A 150 4.29 15.02 -8.30
CA LEU A 150 4.04 13.66 -8.79
C LEU A 150 5.35 12.96 -9.17
N ARG A 151 6.22 13.64 -9.94
CA ARG A 151 7.53 13.12 -10.36
C ARG A 151 8.44 12.80 -9.18
N ALA A 152 8.47 13.63 -8.15
CA ALA A 152 9.27 13.41 -6.95
C ALA A 152 8.83 12.17 -6.15
N HIS A 153 7.58 11.74 -6.30
CA HIS A 153 7.02 10.54 -5.65
C HIS A 153 6.94 9.34 -6.60
N GLY A 154 7.57 9.42 -7.78
CA GLY A 154 7.57 8.34 -8.77
C GLY A 154 6.20 8.05 -9.40
N ILE A 155 5.26 9.01 -9.34
CA ILE A 155 3.94 8.87 -9.95
C ILE A 155 3.99 9.47 -11.35
N GLU A 156 3.77 8.65 -12.38
CA GLU A 156 3.64 9.13 -13.74
C GLU A 156 2.39 10.01 -13.90
N PRO A 157 2.38 11.03 -14.78
CA PRO A 157 1.18 11.81 -15.01
C PRO A 157 0.12 10.99 -15.76
N ALA A 158 -1.01 10.70 -15.11
CA ALA A 158 -2.08 9.84 -15.62
C ALA A 158 -1.58 8.45 -16.09
N PRO A 159 -1.09 7.59 -15.17
CA PRO A 159 -0.53 6.28 -15.52
C PRO A 159 -1.53 5.37 -16.23
N GLU A 160 -2.84 5.59 -16.02
CA GLU A 160 -3.92 4.79 -16.60
C GLU A 160 -4.70 5.53 -17.70
N ARG A 161 -4.16 6.60 -18.30
CA ARG A 161 -4.83 7.31 -19.40
C ARG A 161 -5.10 6.35 -20.56
N GLY A 162 -6.35 5.93 -20.70
CA GLY A 162 -6.80 4.97 -21.72
C GLY A 162 -6.89 3.50 -21.26
N ARG A 163 -6.63 3.18 -19.99
CA ARG A 163 -6.74 1.81 -19.45
C ARG A 163 -7.58 1.81 -18.18
N GLN A 164 -8.91 1.78 -18.32
CA GLN A 164 -9.77 1.45 -17.19
C GLN A 164 -9.69 -0.07 -16.95
N THR A 165 -9.41 -0.49 -15.72
CA THR A 165 -9.51 -1.92 -15.39
C THR A 165 -10.98 -2.34 -15.49
N TRP A 166 -11.26 -3.54 -16.01
CA TRP A 166 -12.62 -4.10 -16.04
C TRP A 166 -13.30 -4.05 -14.66
N ALA A 167 -12.54 -4.27 -13.58
CA ALA A 167 -13.05 -4.16 -12.23
C ALA A 167 -13.50 -2.73 -11.87
N ALA A 168 -12.74 -1.70 -12.24
CA ALA A 168 -13.13 -0.30 -12.02
C ALA A 168 -14.34 0.09 -12.88
N PHE A 169 -14.40 -0.41 -14.12
CA PHE A 169 -15.57 -0.23 -14.99
C PHE A 169 -16.84 -0.83 -14.37
N LEU A 170 -16.78 -2.09 -13.95
CA LEU A 170 -17.92 -2.77 -13.33
C LEU A 170 -18.33 -2.14 -12.00
N ARG A 171 -17.37 -1.68 -11.17
CA ARG A 171 -17.70 -0.96 -9.93
C ARG A 171 -18.43 0.35 -10.19
N GLY A 172 -18.03 1.10 -11.22
CA GLY A 172 -18.68 2.35 -11.59
C GLY A 172 -20.15 2.18 -12.00
N GLN A 173 -20.53 0.99 -12.49
CA GLN A 173 -21.90 0.66 -12.89
C GLN A 173 -22.68 -0.08 -11.79
N ALA A 174 -22.02 -0.51 -10.71
CA ALA A 174 -22.60 -1.41 -9.72
C ALA A 174 -23.76 -0.80 -8.92
N HIS A 175 -23.84 0.53 -8.80
CA HIS A 175 -24.94 1.21 -8.10
C HIS A 175 -26.27 1.06 -8.84
N ALA A 176 -26.22 0.84 -10.16
CA ALA A 176 -27.41 0.66 -10.98
C ALA A 176 -27.89 -0.80 -11.03
N ILE A 177 -27.21 -1.75 -10.35
CA ILE A 177 -27.47 -3.19 -10.47
C ILE A 177 -27.96 -3.76 -9.15
N LEU A 178 -29.12 -4.41 -9.21
CA LEU A 178 -29.62 -5.31 -8.19
C LEU A 178 -29.47 -6.75 -8.65
N ALA A 179 -29.35 -7.67 -7.70
CA ALA A 179 -29.50 -9.09 -7.95
C ALA A 179 -30.46 -9.70 -6.94
N CYS A 180 -31.36 -10.58 -7.40
CA CYS A 180 -32.28 -11.30 -6.53
C CYS A 180 -32.17 -12.81 -6.74
N ASP A 181 -32.53 -13.55 -5.69
CA ASP A 181 -32.56 -15.00 -5.72
C ASP A 181 -33.46 -15.58 -4.62
N PHE A 182 -33.91 -16.81 -4.84
CA PHE A 182 -34.59 -17.62 -3.85
C PHE A 182 -33.65 -18.68 -3.28
N PHE A 183 -33.69 -18.87 -1.97
CA PHE A 183 -33.06 -20.02 -1.35
C PHE A 183 -33.99 -20.64 -0.31
N THR A 184 -33.72 -21.88 0.05
CA THR A 184 -34.57 -22.66 0.96
C THR A 184 -33.95 -22.80 2.35
N ALA A 185 -34.80 -22.75 3.38
CA ALA A 185 -34.47 -23.14 4.74
C ALA A 185 -35.44 -24.23 5.19
N THR A 186 -34.95 -25.17 6.00
CA THR A 186 -35.76 -26.27 6.55
C THR A 186 -36.07 -25.98 8.01
N THR A 187 -37.34 -26.09 8.38
CA THR A 187 -37.78 -25.96 9.77
C THR A 187 -37.62 -27.27 10.53
N LEU A 188 -37.72 -27.23 11.86
CA LEU A 188 -37.57 -28.39 12.74
C LEU A 188 -38.56 -29.53 12.46
N ASN A 189 -39.75 -29.20 11.95
CA ASN A 189 -40.74 -30.18 11.52
C ASN A 189 -40.53 -30.69 10.07
N GLY A 190 -39.40 -30.34 9.44
CA GLY A 190 -39.04 -30.76 8.07
C GLY A 190 -39.70 -29.94 6.95
N ALA A 191 -40.49 -28.91 7.26
CA ALA A 191 -41.09 -28.07 6.23
C ALA A 191 -40.04 -27.20 5.53
N THR A 192 -40.16 -27.07 4.21
CA THR A 192 -39.30 -26.21 3.41
C THR A 192 -39.92 -24.82 3.29
N VAL A 193 -39.17 -23.79 3.66
CA VAL A 193 -39.55 -22.39 3.52
C VAL A 193 -38.62 -21.72 2.52
N TYR A 194 -39.20 -21.03 1.53
CA TYR A 194 -38.48 -20.24 0.53
C TYR A 194 -38.27 -18.83 1.06
N VAL A 195 -37.02 -18.36 1.02
CA VAL A 195 -36.63 -17.01 1.38
C VAL A 195 -36.31 -16.26 0.09
N PHE A 196 -36.87 -15.05 -0.05
CA PHE A 196 -36.58 -14.16 -1.16
C PHE A 196 -35.74 -12.98 -0.66
N ALA A 197 -34.60 -12.75 -1.30
CA ALA A 197 -33.71 -11.66 -0.94
C ALA A 197 -33.13 -10.98 -2.18
N VAL A 198 -32.69 -9.74 -1.98
CA VAL A 198 -32.12 -8.87 -3.02
C VAL A 198 -30.86 -8.22 -2.48
N ILE A 199 -29.80 -8.18 -3.30
CA ILE A 199 -28.53 -7.57 -2.98
C ILE A 199 -28.21 -6.43 -3.96
N GLU A 200 -27.82 -5.29 -3.41
CA GLU A 200 -27.28 -4.15 -4.15
C GLU A 200 -25.81 -4.43 -4.51
N HIS A 201 -25.45 -4.35 -5.80
CA HIS A 201 -24.13 -4.78 -6.26
C HIS A 201 -22.99 -3.87 -5.78
N ALA A 202 -23.22 -2.57 -5.66
CA ALA A 202 -22.19 -1.62 -5.24
C ALA A 202 -21.82 -1.81 -3.77
N ASP A 203 -22.80 -1.59 -2.89
CA ASP A 203 -22.57 -1.48 -1.45
C ASP A 203 -22.76 -2.82 -0.72
N ARG A 204 -23.11 -3.89 -1.45
CA ARG A 204 -23.41 -5.22 -0.91
C ARG A 204 -24.56 -5.21 0.07
N ARG A 205 -25.37 -4.16 0.13
CA ARG A 205 -26.54 -4.09 1.01
C ARG A 205 -27.53 -5.18 0.63
N ILE A 206 -27.93 -5.99 1.61
CA ILE A 206 -28.96 -7.00 1.43
C ILE A 206 -30.31 -6.49 1.92
N ARG A 207 -31.39 -6.92 1.27
CA ARG A 207 -32.77 -6.76 1.71
C ARG A 207 -33.49 -8.09 1.62
N ILE A 208 -34.04 -8.56 2.73
CA ILE A 208 -34.82 -9.80 2.76
C ILE A 208 -36.28 -9.42 2.59
N LEU A 209 -36.85 -9.76 1.43
CA LEU A 209 -38.21 -9.36 1.07
C LEU A 209 -39.27 -10.24 1.75
N GLY A 210 -38.88 -11.43 2.19
CA GLY A 210 -39.71 -12.27 3.03
C GLY A 210 -39.40 -13.76 2.89
N ALA A 211 -40.16 -14.56 3.64
CA ALA A 211 -40.06 -16.01 3.65
C ALA A 211 -41.47 -16.62 3.61
N THR A 212 -41.67 -17.67 2.81
CA THR A 212 -42.96 -18.33 2.63
C THR A 212 -42.78 -19.81 2.30
N ALA A 213 -43.66 -20.68 2.79
CA ALA A 213 -43.72 -22.08 2.35
C ALA A 213 -44.24 -22.22 0.90
N HIS A 214 -44.99 -21.22 0.42
CA HIS A 214 -45.65 -21.24 -0.88
C HIS A 214 -45.35 -19.93 -1.64
N PRO A 215 -44.26 -19.88 -2.43
CA PRO A 215 -43.90 -18.71 -3.23
C PRO A 215 -44.81 -18.61 -4.46
N THR A 216 -46.07 -18.22 -4.26
CA THR A 216 -47.05 -18.02 -5.33
C THR A 216 -46.70 -16.78 -6.15
N ALA A 217 -47.13 -16.74 -7.41
CA ALA A 217 -46.92 -15.58 -8.28
C ALA A 217 -47.38 -14.26 -7.63
N ALA A 218 -48.55 -14.27 -6.97
CA ALA A 218 -49.08 -13.09 -6.28
C ALA A 218 -48.17 -12.61 -5.15
N TRP A 219 -47.62 -13.54 -4.35
CA TRP A 219 -46.69 -13.22 -3.28
C TRP A 219 -45.38 -12.63 -3.83
N VAL A 220 -44.81 -13.24 -4.86
CA VAL A 220 -43.56 -12.80 -5.50
C VAL A 220 -43.72 -11.42 -6.15
N THR A 221 -44.84 -11.18 -6.85
CA THR A 221 -45.17 -9.86 -7.41
C THR A 221 -45.38 -8.82 -6.31
N GLN A 222 -45.99 -9.18 -5.18
CA GLN A 222 -46.15 -8.21 -4.08
C GLN A 222 -44.81 -7.86 -3.43
N ALA A 223 -43.91 -8.84 -3.27
CA ALA A 223 -42.55 -8.59 -2.80
C ALA A 223 -41.79 -7.64 -3.74
N ALA A 224 -41.95 -7.78 -5.06
CA ALA A 224 -41.39 -6.85 -6.04
C ALA A 224 -41.93 -5.43 -5.88
N ARG A 225 -43.25 -5.26 -5.71
CA ARG A 225 -43.85 -3.94 -5.49
C ARG A 225 -43.31 -3.27 -4.24
N ASN A 226 -43.22 -4.03 -3.15
CA ASN A 226 -42.67 -3.52 -1.88
C ASN A 226 -41.23 -3.05 -2.07
N LEU A 227 -40.40 -3.85 -2.76
CA LEU A 227 -39.03 -3.45 -3.06
C LEU A 227 -38.97 -2.16 -3.91
N VAL A 228 -39.77 -2.06 -4.96
CA VAL A 228 -39.80 -0.84 -5.80
C VAL A 228 -40.18 0.39 -4.97
N MET A 229 -41.21 0.30 -4.12
CA MET A 229 -41.60 1.39 -3.23
C MET A 229 -40.44 1.78 -2.29
N ASP A 230 -39.78 0.81 -1.66
CA ASP A 230 -38.63 1.06 -0.77
C ASP A 230 -37.45 1.71 -1.50
N LEU A 231 -37.23 1.39 -2.78
CA LEU A 231 -36.15 1.98 -3.59
C LEU A 231 -36.48 3.42 -3.98
N GLN A 232 -37.74 3.70 -4.32
CA GLN A 232 -38.23 5.04 -4.63
C GLN A 232 -38.14 5.96 -3.41
N ASP A 233 -38.54 5.49 -2.23
CA ASP A 233 -38.48 6.26 -0.98
C ASP A 233 -37.06 6.69 -0.60
N VAL A 234 -36.06 5.87 -0.95
CA VAL A 234 -34.64 6.15 -0.69
C VAL A 234 -33.97 6.90 -1.85
N GLY A 235 -34.67 7.09 -2.98
CA GLY A 235 -34.13 7.74 -4.18
C GLY A 235 -33.05 6.92 -4.88
N ALA A 236 -33.06 5.59 -4.73
CA ALA A 236 -32.08 4.70 -5.35
C ALA A 236 -32.32 4.61 -6.85
N THR A 237 -31.28 4.85 -7.66
CA THR A 237 -31.37 4.79 -9.12
C THR A 237 -30.89 3.44 -9.61
N VAL A 238 -31.82 2.49 -9.72
CA VAL A 238 -31.56 1.14 -10.23
C VAL A 238 -31.93 1.10 -11.71
N ALA A 239 -31.07 0.53 -12.54
CA ALA A 239 -31.34 0.34 -13.97
C ALA A 239 -31.45 -1.13 -14.38
N TYR A 240 -30.85 -2.05 -13.60
CA TYR A 240 -30.81 -3.48 -13.93
C TYR A 240 -31.15 -4.34 -12.73
N LEU A 241 -31.96 -5.38 -12.96
CA LEU A 241 -32.20 -6.45 -11.99
C LEU A 241 -31.73 -7.79 -12.57
N ILE A 242 -30.74 -8.40 -11.93
CA ILE A 242 -30.25 -9.74 -12.25
C ILE A 242 -31.08 -10.77 -11.49
N ARG A 243 -31.64 -11.74 -12.21
CA ARG A 243 -32.32 -12.89 -11.61
C ARG A 243 -32.04 -14.17 -12.39
N ASP A 244 -32.27 -15.30 -11.75
CA ASP A 244 -32.23 -16.58 -12.45
C ASP A 244 -33.53 -16.85 -13.25
N ARG A 245 -33.63 -18.04 -13.82
CA ARG A 245 -34.77 -18.47 -14.64
C ARG A 245 -35.78 -19.32 -13.87
N ASP A 246 -35.83 -19.21 -12.54
CA ASP A 246 -36.81 -19.95 -11.74
C ASP A 246 -38.25 -19.58 -12.17
N SER A 247 -39.09 -20.60 -12.31
CA SER A 247 -40.53 -20.50 -12.59
C SER A 247 -41.32 -19.59 -11.63
N LYS A 248 -40.78 -19.33 -10.42
CA LYS A 248 -41.36 -18.40 -9.44
C LYS A 248 -41.40 -16.97 -9.96
N TYR A 249 -40.48 -16.61 -10.85
CA TYR A 249 -40.45 -15.30 -11.50
C TYR A 249 -41.41 -15.30 -12.69
N THR A 250 -42.57 -14.69 -12.47
CA THR A 250 -43.60 -14.56 -13.51
C THR A 250 -43.45 -13.26 -14.30
N ARG A 251 -44.12 -13.15 -15.45
CA ARG A 251 -44.19 -11.89 -16.21
C ARG A 251 -44.75 -10.72 -15.39
N ALA A 252 -45.64 -11.01 -14.43
CA ALA A 252 -46.17 -9.99 -13.53
C ALA A 252 -45.12 -9.46 -12.55
N PHE A 253 -44.12 -10.26 -12.19
CA PHE A 253 -42.96 -9.80 -11.43
C PHE A 253 -42.09 -8.88 -12.28
N ASP A 254 -41.72 -9.29 -13.49
CA ASP A 254 -40.87 -8.49 -14.39
C ASP A 254 -41.53 -7.13 -14.72
N ALA A 255 -42.84 -7.13 -14.99
CA ALA A 255 -43.60 -5.93 -15.32
C ALA A 255 -43.58 -4.84 -14.23
N VAL A 256 -43.42 -5.22 -12.95
CA VAL A 256 -43.31 -4.25 -11.84
C VAL A 256 -42.01 -3.44 -11.96
N PHE A 257 -40.92 -4.06 -12.37
CA PHE A 257 -39.62 -3.40 -12.55
C PHE A 257 -39.55 -2.66 -13.87
N GLU A 258 -40.08 -3.25 -14.95
CA GLU A 258 -40.12 -2.63 -16.28
C GLU A 258 -40.93 -1.32 -16.28
N ALA A 259 -42.00 -1.25 -15.47
CA ALA A 259 -42.80 -0.03 -15.32
C ALA A 259 -41.99 1.15 -14.75
N GLU A 260 -40.92 0.86 -14.00
CA GLU A 260 -40.00 1.85 -13.41
C GLU A 260 -38.73 2.04 -14.26
N GLY A 261 -38.69 1.45 -15.47
CA GLY A 261 -37.53 1.54 -16.37
C GLY A 261 -36.36 0.65 -15.96
N VAL A 262 -36.57 -0.34 -15.09
CA VAL A 262 -35.54 -1.32 -14.70
C VAL A 262 -35.54 -2.48 -15.69
N GLU A 263 -34.40 -2.74 -16.31
CA GLU A 263 -34.20 -3.85 -17.24
C GLU A 263 -33.93 -5.17 -16.51
N ILE A 264 -34.67 -6.21 -16.87
CA ILE A 264 -34.48 -7.56 -16.31
C ILE A 264 -33.40 -8.32 -17.06
N VAL A 265 -32.35 -8.72 -16.34
CA VAL A 265 -31.23 -9.50 -16.86
C VAL A 265 -31.30 -10.92 -16.32
N THR A 266 -31.70 -11.87 -17.18
CA THR A 266 -31.75 -13.29 -16.79
C THR A 266 -30.38 -13.96 -16.89
N THR A 267 -30.02 -14.76 -15.88
CA THR A 267 -28.80 -15.57 -15.93
C THR A 267 -28.90 -16.73 -16.94
N GLY A 268 -27.75 -17.21 -17.40
CA GLY A 268 -27.63 -18.42 -18.22
C GLY A 268 -28.24 -19.63 -17.52
N ILE A 269 -28.78 -20.59 -18.30
CA ILE A 269 -29.36 -21.82 -17.74
C ILE A 269 -28.26 -22.56 -16.97
N ARG A 270 -28.48 -22.79 -15.67
CA ARG A 270 -27.51 -23.47 -14.78
C ARG A 270 -26.15 -22.76 -14.70
N VAL A 271 -26.13 -21.43 -14.75
CA VAL A 271 -24.90 -20.62 -14.62
C VAL A 271 -24.96 -19.73 -13.35
N PRO A 272 -24.83 -20.30 -12.14
CA PRO A 272 -24.90 -19.53 -10.88
C PRO A 272 -23.79 -18.47 -10.77
N ARG A 273 -22.68 -18.64 -11.51
CA ARG A 273 -21.58 -17.65 -11.56
C ARG A 273 -22.04 -16.27 -12.06
N MET A 274 -23.09 -16.19 -12.88
CA MET A 274 -23.64 -14.91 -13.33
C MET A 274 -24.35 -14.15 -12.20
N ASN A 275 -24.78 -14.85 -11.14
CA ASN A 275 -25.34 -14.27 -9.91
C ASN A 275 -24.39 -14.47 -8.71
N SER A 276 -23.07 -14.52 -8.95
CA SER A 276 -22.07 -14.93 -7.95
C SER A 276 -22.05 -14.09 -6.66
N ILE A 277 -22.52 -12.85 -6.71
CA ILE A 277 -22.61 -11.96 -5.56
C ILE A 277 -23.73 -12.42 -4.62
N MET A 278 -24.91 -12.69 -5.18
CA MET A 278 -26.05 -13.20 -4.44
C MET A 278 -25.77 -14.60 -3.90
N GLU A 279 -25.21 -15.48 -4.72
CA GLU A 279 -24.83 -16.85 -4.33
C GLU A 279 -23.83 -16.86 -3.15
N ARG A 280 -22.84 -15.97 -3.19
CA ARG A 280 -21.89 -15.81 -2.08
C ARG A 280 -22.57 -15.31 -0.81
N TRP A 281 -23.54 -14.40 -0.95
CA TRP A 281 -24.33 -13.95 0.19
C TRP A 281 -25.18 -15.08 0.76
N VAL A 282 -25.87 -15.87 -0.07
CA VAL A 282 -26.67 -17.03 0.37
C VAL A 282 -25.78 -18.02 1.14
N GLN A 283 -24.58 -18.30 0.63
CA GLN A 283 -23.61 -19.15 1.34
C GLN A 283 -23.22 -18.57 2.71
N THR A 284 -23.05 -17.24 2.79
CA THR A 284 -22.76 -16.55 4.05
C THR A 284 -23.91 -16.69 5.04
N CYS A 285 -25.15 -16.45 4.59
CA CYS A 285 -26.35 -16.62 5.41
C CYS A 285 -26.50 -18.06 5.91
N ARG A 286 -26.19 -19.06 5.07
CA ARG A 286 -26.20 -20.47 5.49
C ARG A 286 -25.18 -20.74 6.59
N HIS A 287 -23.90 -20.46 6.32
CA HIS A 287 -22.81 -20.81 7.23
C HIS A 287 -22.82 -20.03 8.55
N GLU A 288 -23.25 -18.77 8.53
CA GLU A 288 -23.22 -17.89 9.71
C GLU A 288 -24.52 -17.95 10.52
N LEU A 289 -25.67 -18.23 9.88
CA LEU A 289 -26.98 -18.25 10.53
C LEU A 289 -27.66 -19.62 10.46
N LEU A 290 -28.04 -20.07 9.27
CA LEU A 290 -29.02 -21.17 9.12
C LEU A 290 -28.47 -22.52 9.55
N ASP A 291 -27.19 -22.80 9.28
CA ASP A 291 -26.54 -24.06 9.66
C ASP A 291 -26.25 -24.13 11.16
N ARG A 292 -26.38 -22.99 11.88
CA ARG A 292 -26.13 -22.85 13.32
C ARG A 292 -27.40 -22.66 14.14
N THR A 293 -28.55 -22.56 13.48
CA THR A 293 -29.83 -22.24 14.14
C THR A 293 -30.87 -23.29 13.82
N LEU A 294 -31.49 -23.87 14.85
CA LEU A 294 -32.66 -24.73 14.68
C LEU A 294 -33.90 -23.86 14.46
N ILE A 295 -34.43 -23.86 13.24
CA ILE A 295 -35.56 -23.02 12.88
C ILE A 295 -36.87 -23.69 13.27
N TRP A 296 -37.54 -23.22 14.33
CA TRP A 296 -38.86 -23.74 14.74
C TRP A 296 -39.97 -23.62 13.69
N ASN A 297 -40.17 -22.43 13.12
CA ASN A 297 -41.25 -22.15 12.18
C ASN A 297 -40.91 -20.92 11.30
N GLN A 298 -41.80 -20.57 10.38
CA GLN A 298 -41.61 -19.44 9.46
C GLN A 298 -41.45 -18.09 10.20
N ALA A 299 -42.17 -17.86 11.29
CA ALA A 299 -42.05 -16.61 12.05
C ALA A 299 -40.68 -16.50 12.74
N HIS A 300 -40.19 -17.61 13.30
CA HIS A 300 -38.84 -17.66 13.87
C HIS A 300 -37.77 -17.45 12.79
N LEU A 301 -37.95 -18.05 11.59
CA LEU A 301 -37.05 -17.83 10.46
C LEU A 301 -36.99 -16.34 10.08
N LEU A 302 -38.15 -15.69 9.94
CA LEU A 302 -38.21 -14.27 9.61
C LEU A 302 -37.52 -13.40 10.67
N HIS A 303 -37.72 -13.69 11.95
CA HIS A 303 -37.03 -12.98 13.03
C HIS A 303 -35.50 -13.16 12.93
N ALA A 304 -35.03 -14.39 12.75
CA ALA A 304 -33.62 -14.71 12.62
C ALA A 304 -32.98 -14.04 11.39
N LEU A 305 -33.70 -14.03 10.26
CA LEU A 305 -33.27 -13.36 9.03
C LEU A 305 -33.21 -11.84 9.18
N ASN A 306 -34.20 -11.21 9.83
CA ASN A 306 -34.21 -9.77 10.07
C ASN A 306 -33.04 -9.34 10.98
N GLU A 307 -32.75 -10.09 12.05
CA GLU A 307 -31.58 -9.85 12.89
C GLU A 307 -30.28 -10.02 12.11
N PHE A 308 -30.21 -11.04 11.24
CA PHE A 308 -29.05 -11.25 10.38
C PHE A 308 -28.88 -10.14 9.33
N GLU A 309 -29.96 -9.65 8.72
CA GLU A 309 -29.93 -8.51 7.80
C GLU A 309 -29.37 -7.26 8.50
N ALA A 310 -29.89 -6.95 9.69
CA ALA A 310 -29.42 -5.80 10.48
C ALA A 310 -27.93 -5.93 10.84
N TYR A 311 -27.49 -7.12 11.27
CA TYR A 311 -26.09 -7.43 11.53
C TYR A 311 -25.21 -7.32 10.27
N TYR A 312 -25.66 -7.92 9.16
CA TYR A 312 -24.92 -7.98 7.90
C TYR A 312 -24.70 -6.58 7.31
N ASN A 313 -25.74 -5.76 7.32
CA ASN A 313 -25.71 -4.41 6.77
C ASN A 313 -25.04 -3.40 7.70
N GLY A 314 -25.27 -3.50 9.02
CA GLY A 314 -24.80 -2.50 9.98
C GLY A 314 -23.43 -2.80 10.59
N HIS A 315 -23.07 -4.07 10.74
CA HIS A 315 -21.92 -4.45 11.56
C HIS A 315 -20.86 -5.27 10.81
N ARG A 316 -21.28 -6.31 10.08
CA ARG A 316 -20.39 -7.31 9.49
C ARG A 316 -19.36 -6.67 8.56
N PRO A 317 -18.05 -6.87 8.78
CA PRO A 317 -17.02 -6.31 7.90
C PRO A 317 -16.96 -7.06 6.56
N HIS A 318 -16.84 -6.32 5.46
CA HIS A 318 -16.72 -6.89 4.12
C HIS A 318 -15.36 -6.59 3.49
N ARG A 319 -14.65 -7.63 3.08
CA ARG A 319 -13.34 -7.48 2.41
C ARG A 319 -13.43 -6.64 1.13
N THR A 320 -14.53 -6.76 0.39
CA THR A 320 -14.78 -5.98 -0.83
C THR A 320 -15.05 -4.51 -0.56
N LEU A 321 -15.45 -4.16 0.65
CA LEU A 321 -15.71 -2.78 1.10
C LEU A 321 -14.60 -2.29 2.04
N HIS A 322 -13.39 -2.82 1.93
CA HIS A 322 -12.26 -2.42 2.78
C HIS A 322 -12.56 -2.52 4.28
N SER A 323 -13.23 -3.61 4.68
CA SER A 323 -13.66 -3.88 6.06
C SER A 323 -14.78 -2.98 6.60
N ALA A 324 -15.38 -2.13 5.76
CA ALA A 324 -16.64 -1.46 6.07
C ALA A 324 -17.82 -2.46 6.04
N ALA A 325 -18.95 -2.05 6.63
CA ALA A 325 -20.25 -2.67 6.43
C ALA A 325 -21.08 -1.84 5.42
N PRO A 326 -22.09 -2.42 4.75
CA PRO A 326 -22.90 -1.71 3.74
C PRO A 326 -23.46 -0.37 4.24
N LEU A 327 -23.88 -0.30 5.50
CA LEU A 327 -24.44 0.89 6.12
C LEU A 327 -23.51 1.57 7.14
N ARG A 328 -22.26 1.09 7.26
CA ARG A 328 -21.30 1.62 8.24
C ARG A 328 -19.91 1.73 7.64
N PRO A 329 -19.36 2.95 7.46
CA PRO A 329 -18.01 3.11 6.97
C PRO A 329 -16.99 2.51 7.93
N ALA A 330 -15.83 2.12 7.40
CA ALA A 330 -14.72 1.67 8.23
C ALA A 330 -14.26 2.82 9.13
N PRO A 331 -14.07 2.59 10.45
CA PRO A 331 -13.58 3.62 11.35
C PRO A 331 -12.13 4.01 10.99
N GLU A 332 -11.73 5.23 11.35
CA GLU A 332 -10.34 5.66 11.20
C GLU A 332 -9.40 4.77 12.03
N PRO A 333 -8.24 4.37 11.49
CA PRO A 333 -7.27 3.57 12.23
C PRO A 333 -6.78 4.32 13.46
N ILE A 334 -6.79 3.66 14.62
CA ILE A 334 -6.14 4.17 15.82
C ILE A 334 -4.62 4.05 15.62
N THR A 335 -3.93 5.20 15.47
CA THR A 335 -2.47 5.25 15.27
C THR A 335 -1.68 5.47 16.55
N ASP A 336 -2.37 5.83 17.63
CA ASP A 336 -1.78 6.09 18.95
C ASP A 336 -1.77 4.79 19.78
N PRO A 337 -0.58 4.23 20.11
CA PRO A 337 -0.48 3.01 20.91
C PRO A 337 -1.10 3.15 22.31
N ASP A 338 -1.04 4.34 22.91
CA ASP A 338 -1.55 4.55 24.27
C ASP A 338 -3.09 4.45 24.28
N ARG A 339 -3.76 4.92 23.22
CA ARG A 339 -5.21 4.70 23.04
C ARG A 339 -5.60 3.24 22.96
N LEU A 340 -4.73 2.35 22.46
CA LEU A 340 -5.03 0.91 22.38
C LEU A 340 -5.10 0.26 23.78
N HIS A 341 -4.31 0.75 24.74
CA HIS A 341 -4.28 0.24 26.11
C HIS A 341 -5.55 0.54 26.91
N TYR A 342 -6.31 1.56 26.51
CA TYR A 342 -7.52 2.02 27.20
C TYR A 342 -8.81 1.79 26.39
N LEU A 343 -8.80 0.86 25.42
CA LEU A 343 -9.99 0.53 24.65
C LEU A 343 -11.04 -0.20 25.50
N ASP A 344 -12.18 0.43 25.76
CA ASP A 344 -13.38 -0.28 26.24
C ASP A 344 -14.09 -0.94 25.04
N VAL A 345 -13.85 -2.24 24.86
CA VAL A 345 -14.49 -3.04 23.81
C VAL A 345 -15.69 -3.79 24.40
N ARG A 346 -16.89 -3.42 23.95
CA ARG A 346 -18.13 -4.09 24.33
C ARG A 346 -18.57 -5.07 23.26
N ARG A 347 -18.93 -6.27 23.71
CA ARG A 347 -19.56 -7.31 22.90
C ARG A 347 -21.07 -7.24 23.05
N ARG A 348 -21.79 -7.20 21.93
CA ARG A 348 -23.25 -7.36 21.87
C ARG A 348 -23.56 -8.68 21.17
N ASP A 349 -24.33 -9.52 21.85
CA ASP A 349 -24.80 -10.78 21.31
C ASP A 349 -26.16 -10.62 20.64
N ARG A 350 -26.32 -11.25 19.49
CA ARG A 350 -27.59 -11.39 18.78
C ARG A 350 -27.92 -12.86 18.57
N LEU A 351 -29.22 -13.16 18.49
CA LEU A 351 -29.74 -14.52 18.30
C LEU A 351 -29.11 -15.53 19.27
N GLY A 352 -29.09 -15.20 20.56
CA GLY A 352 -28.55 -16.09 21.59
C GLY A 352 -27.03 -16.31 21.52
N GLY A 353 -26.29 -15.40 20.89
CA GLY A 353 -24.83 -15.50 20.74
C GLY A 353 -24.38 -16.26 19.50
N ILE A 354 -25.25 -16.44 18.50
CA ILE A 354 -24.84 -16.95 17.18
C ILE A 354 -24.07 -15.88 16.41
N LEU A 355 -24.49 -14.62 16.57
CA LEU A 355 -23.86 -13.46 15.97
C LEU A 355 -23.28 -12.57 17.08
N HIS A 356 -22.07 -12.08 16.85
CA HIS A 356 -21.36 -11.21 17.79
C HIS A 356 -21.00 -9.90 17.13
N GLU A 357 -21.32 -8.81 17.81
CA GLU A 357 -20.93 -7.46 17.43
C GLU A 357 -19.93 -6.90 18.45
N TYR A 358 -18.87 -6.27 17.97
CA TYR A 358 -17.87 -5.62 18.83
C TYR A 358 -17.81 -4.12 18.54
N ALA A 359 -18.01 -3.30 19.56
CA ALA A 359 -17.98 -1.84 19.45
C ALA A 359 -17.17 -1.21 20.58
N HIS A 360 -16.61 -0.03 20.33
CA HIS A 360 -16.08 0.81 21.39
C HIS A 360 -17.23 1.41 22.20
N ALA A 361 -17.13 1.42 23.52
CA ALA A 361 -17.99 2.29 24.32
C ALA A 361 -17.64 3.75 24.00
N ALA A 362 -18.66 4.55 23.68
CA ALA A 362 -18.53 5.97 23.37
C ALA A 362 -18.12 6.79 24.60
#